data_AF-A0A075FM28-F1
#
_entry.id   AF-A0A075FM28-F1
#
_cell.length_a   1.000
_cell.length_b   1.000
_cell.length_c   1.000
_cell.angle_alpha   90.00
_cell.angle_beta   90.00
_cell.angle_gamma   90.00
#
_symmetry.space_group_name_H-M   'P 1'
#
loop_
_entity.id
_entity.type
_entity.pdbx_description
1 polymer ?
#
loop_
_entity_poly.entity_id
_entity_poly.type
_entity_poly.pdbx_seq_one_letter_code
_entity_poly.pdbx_strand_id
1 'polypeptide(L)' 'MKSELIENRIIVWNIEDSKKLFSEGYYGKPIGMPKPKIEEIDVPLILDLIEGYYLLEMKKITITKLKQKSKQMK' A
#
# COMPACT_ATOMS: atom_id res chain seq x y z
N MET A 1 9.27 -2.52 3.37
CA MET A 1 8.63 -1.47 2.54
C MET A 1 7.68 -0.66 3.41
N LYS A 2 7.59 0.66 3.23
CA LYS A 2 6.74 1.51 4.10
C LYS A 2 5.34 1.61 3.51
N SER A 3 4.33 1.50 4.36
CA SER A 3 2.93 1.61 3.96
C SER A 3 2.12 2.36 5.00
N GLU A 4 0.98 2.90 4.57
CA GLU A 4 0.12 3.73 5.38
C GLU A 4 -1.30 3.18 5.44
N LEU A 5 -1.85 3.02 6.63
CA LEU A 5 -3.26 2.69 6.85
C LEU A 5 -4.10 3.97 6.75
N ILE A 6 -4.92 4.04 5.71
CA ILE A 6 -5.92 5.09 5.47
C ILE A 6 -7.29 4.44 5.45
N GLU A 7 -8.14 4.82 6.41
CA GLU A 7 -9.45 4.19 6.64
C GLU A 7 -9.35 2.65 6.77
N ASN A 8 -9.77 1.91 5.74
CA ASN A 8 -9.79 0.45 5.66
C ASN A 8 -8.88 -0.10 4.54
N ARG A 9 -7.89 0.68 4.10
CA ARG A 9 -6.94 0.32 3.05
C ARG A 9 -5.52 0.65 3.48
N ILE A 10 -4.57 -0.14 2.99
CA ILE A 10 -3.15 0.09 3.23
C ILE A 10 -2.52 0.51 1.91
N ILE A 11 -1.85 1.66 1.91
CA ILE A 11 -1.27 2.25 0.69
C ILE A 11 0.26 2.16 0.76
N VAL A 12 0.86 1.63 -0.29
CA VAL A 12 2.30 1.65 -0.51
C VAL A 12 2.60 2.77 -1.51
N TRP A 13 3.03 3.92 -0.97
CA TRP A 13 3.22 5.15 -1.75
C TRP A 13 4.46 5.13 -2.65
N ASN A 14 5.52 4.44 -2.23
CA ASN A 14 6.74 4.36 -3.01
C ASN A 14 6.51 3.46 -4.24
N ILE A 15 6.80 4.00 -5.43
CA ILE A 15 6.51 3.34 -6.70
C ILE A 15 7.35 2.08 -6.91
N GLU A 16 8.61 2.09 -6.48
CA GLU A 16 9.49 0.93 -6.57
C GLU A 16 8.99 -0.21 -5.65
N ASP A 17 8.60 0.12 -4.42
CA ASP A 17 8.00 -0.84 -3.48
C ASP A 17 6.65 -1.36 -4.00
N SER A 18 5.84 -0.51 -4.65
CA SER A 18 4.57 -0.88 -5.31
C SER A 18 4.81 -1.94 -6.39
N LYS A 19 5.72 -1.64 -7.33
CA LYS A 19 6.10 -2.55 -8.42
C LYS A 19 6.69 -3.85 -7.90
N LYS A 20 7.54 -3.78 -6.88
CA LYS A 20 8.16 -4.95 -6.24
C LYS A 20 7.13 -5.87 -5.57
N LEU A 21 6.20 -5.32 -4.80
CA LEU A 21 5.14 -6.13 -4.18
C LEU A 21 4.24 -6.77 -5.23
N PHE A 22 3.86 -6.03 -6.27
CA PHE A 22 3.05 -6.59 -7.33
C PHE A 22 3.78 -7.68 -8.12
N SER A 23 5.07 -7.52 -8.40
CA SER A 23 5.86 -8.50 -9.15
C SER A 23 6.20 -9.77 -8.35
N GLU A 24 6.39 -9.67 -7.04
CA GLU A 24 6.75 -10.82 -6.19
C GLU A 24 5.60 -11.81 -5.95
N GLY A 25 4.34 -11.36 -6.04
CA GLY A 25 3.21 -12.21 -5.68
C GLY A 25 1.84 -11.68 -6.06
N TYR A 26 1.76 -10.68 -6.94
CA TYR A 26 0.51 -9.99 -7.32
C TYR A 26 -0.27 -9.46 -6.12
N TYR A 27 0.44 -9.01 -5.08
CA TYR A 27 -0.20 -8.39 -3.93
C TYR A 27 -0.83 -7.05 -4.33
N GLY A 28 -2.03 -6.79 -3.84
CA GLY A 28 -2.70 -5.52 -4.00
C GLY A 28 -3.05 -5.16 -5.44
N LYS A 29 -3.40 -3.90 -5.62
CA LYS A 29 -3.81 -3.35 -6.92
C LYS A 29 -3.13 -2.00 -7.15
N PRO A 30 -2.45 -1.80 -8.27
CA PRO A 30 -1.96 -0.47 -8.65
C PRO A 30 -3.16 0.47 -8.86
N ILE A 31 -3.13 1.65 -8.24
CA ILE A 31 -4.28 2.55 -8.23
C ILE A 31 -4.56 3.07 -9.64
N GLY A 32 -5.79 2.87 -10.13
CA GLY A 32 -6.24 3.41 -11.42
C GLY A 32 -5.74 2.66 -12.65
N MET A 33 -5.01 1.55 -12.50
CA MET A 33 -4.52 0.75 -13.63
C MET A 33 -5.32 -0.57 -13.77
N PRO A 34 -6.17 -0.72 -14.80
CA PRO A 34 -6.82 -1.98 -15.07
C PRO A 34 -5.85 -2.95 -15.79
N LYS A 35 -5.46 -4.04 -15.10
CA LYS A 35 -4.58 -5.12 -15.62
C LYS A 35 -3.20 -4.61 -16.11
N PRO A 36 -2.42 -3.92 -15.25
CA PRO A 36 -1.11 -3.42 -15.64
C PRO A 36 -0.15 -4.56 -15.91
N LYS A 37 0.74 -4.39 -16.89
CA LYS A 37 1.97 -5.18 -16.93
C LYS A 37 2.92 -4.69 -15.85
N ILE A 38 3.77 -5.57 -15.34
CA ILE A 38 4.69 -5.25 -14.23
C ILE A 38 5.58 -4.07 -14.61
N GLU A 39 6.03 -3.99 -15.86
CA GLU A 39 6.93 -2.95 -16.34
C GLU A 39 6.27 -1.56 -16.32
N GLU A 40 4.96 -1.52 -16.50
CA GLU A 40 4.14 -0.31 -16.66
C GLU A 40 3.74 0.31 -15.31
N ILE A 41 3.92 -0.39 -14.18
CA ILE A 41 3.50 0.11 -12.86
C ILE A 41 4.32 1.33 -12.46
N ASP A 42 3.67 2.48 -12.45
CA ASP A 42 4.20 3.79 -12.07
C ASP A 42 3.35 4.52 -11.01
N VAL A 43 2.41 3.80 -10.39
CA VAL A 43 1.46 4.30 -9.39
C VAL A 43 1.60 3.59 -8.03
N PRO A 44 1.09 4.20 -6.94
CA PRO A 44 1.01 3.53 -5.64
C PRO A 44 0.18 2.25 -5.68
N LEU A 45 0.48 1.33 -4.76
CA LEU A 45 -0.25 0.08 -4.58
C LEU A 45 -1.25 0.20 -3.44
N ILE A 46 -2.48 -0.27 -3.65
CA ILE A 46 -3.46 -0.43 -2.58
C ILE A 46 -3.59 -1.89 -2.20
N LEU A 47 -3.50 -2.17 -0.91
CA LEU A 47 -3.70 -3.48 -0.29
C LEU A 47 -5.01 -3.45 0.49
N ASP A 48 -5.70 -4.59 0.52
CA ASP A 48 -6.73 -4.81 1.52
C ASP A 48 -6.13 -5.15 2.90
N LEU A 49 -6.98 -5.25 3.92
CA LEU A 49 -6.52 -5.50 5.29
C LEU A 49 -5.95 -6.91 5.48
N ILE A 50 -6.44 -7.91 4.73
CA ILE A 50 -5.98 -9.30 4.83
C ILE A 50 -4.60 -9.42 4.21
N GLU A 51 -4.41 -8.87 3.00
CA GLU A 51 -3.11 -8.79 2.34
C GLU A 51 -2.10 -8.02 3.19
N GLY A 52 -2.51 -6.87 3.73
CA GLY A 52 -1.67 -6.06 4.60
C GLY A 52 -1.24 -6.81 5.87
N TYR A 53 -2.16 -7.53 6.51
CA TYR A 53 -1.84 -8.37 7.67
C TYR A 53 -0.85 -9.48 7.30
N TYR A 54 -1.09 -10.20 6.21
CA TYR A 54 -0.18 -11.24 5.73
C TYR A 54 1.23 -10.71 5.45
N LEU A 55 1.34 -9.59 4.75
CA LEU A 55 2.63 -8.97 4.42
C LEU A 55 3.37 -8.42 5.65
N LEU A 56 2.63 -8.00 6.69
CA LEU A 56 3.18 -7.60 7.97
C LEU A 56 3.76 -8.80 8.73
N GLU A 57 3.04 -9.90 8.81
CA GLU A 57 3.51 -11.17 9.42
C GLU A 57 4.78 -11.68 8.71
N MET A 58 4.84 -11.53 7.39
CA MET A 58 6.02 -11.85 6.58
C MET A 58 7.15 -10.82 6.68
N LYS A 59 6.99 -9.75 7.49
CA LYS A 59 7.95 -8.65 7.65
C LYS A 59 8.32 -7.95 6.33
N LYS A 60 7.47 -8.04 5.29
CA LYS A 60 7.68 -7.41 3.99
C LYS A 60 7.34 -5.93 4.03
N ILE A 61 6.32 -5.56 4.80
CA ILE A 61 5.88 -4.17 4.97
C ILE A 61 5.91 -3.72 6.43
N THR A 62 5.93 -2.42 6.64
CA THR A 62 5.57 -1.77 7.90
C THR A 62 4.36 -0.88 7.66
N ILE A 63 3.42 -0.84 8.61
CA ILE A 63 2.18 -0.06 8.50
C ILE A 63 2.21 1.06 9.53
N THR A 64 2.07 2.30 9.07
CA THR A 64 1.86 3.47 9.94
C THR A 64 0.45 4.01 9.77
N LYS A 65 -0.09 4.65 10.81
CA LYS A 65 -1.34 5.40 10.74
C LYS A 65 -1.03 6.87 10.94
N LEU A 66 -1.46 7.75 10.02
CA LEU A 66 -1.38 9.19 10.25
C LEU A 66 -2.20 9.53 11.52
N LYS A 67 -1.54 10.17 12.48
CA LYS A 67 -2.26 10.80 13.60
C LYS A 67 -3.06 11.96 13.01
N GLN A 68 -4.38 11.86 13.04
CA GLN A 68 -5.22 13.02 12.77
C GLN A 68 -4.84 14.10 13.77
N LYS A 69 -4.33 15.24 13.29
CA LYS A 69 -4.25 16.44 14.13
C LYS A 69 -5.70 16.84 14.37
N SER A 70 -6.22 16.59 15.57
CA SER A 70 -7.49 17.15 15.99
C SER A 70 -7.40 18.66 15.85
N LYS A 71 -8.10 19.22 14.84
CA LYS A 71 -8.33 20.67 14.75
C LYS A 71 -9.09 21.04 16.02
N GLN A 72 -8.40 21.64 16.98
CA GLN A 72 -9.05 22.28 18.10
C GLN A 72 -9.81 23.47 17.50
N MET A 73 -11.12 23.29 17.30
CA MET A 73 -11.99 24.36 16.86
C MET A 73 -11.98 25.42 17.97
N LYS A 74 -11.46 26.60 17.64
CA LYS A 74 -11.62 27.82 18.44
C LYS A 74 -13.02 28.36 18.24
#